data_AF-A0A1B1KH01-F1
#
_entry.id   AF-A0A1B1KH01-F1
#
_cell.length_a   1.000
_cell.length_b   1.000
_cell.length_c   1.000
_cell.angle_alpha   90.00
_cell.angle_beta   90.00
_cell.angle_gamma   90.00
#
_symmetry.space_group_name_H-M   'P 1'
#
loop_
_entity.id
_entity.type
_entity.pdbx_description
1 polymer ?
#
loop_
_entity_poly.entity_id
_entity_poly.type
_entity_poly.pdbx_seq_one_letter_code
_entity_poly.pdbx_strand_id
1 'polypeptide(L)'
;MSTEYGHQPPDAVCAPVSASSETYRSSRKWIRRRIEQLDPHVDYQEIWALSYIYNVTDYDLHWAYTLSNSHLGLTLWGADAAYRDGTGAMIVQAESRTENTNDHMLLWAEHGPDSPVTKQAIDIVNKYHVKWAKRYPGAFSHSDDYIYLFSDAATAEHTLRRSLGLPGWSEKQKIAAHRFWCGIASLFTVESGEVLTDVEPMPENFDAMAAYARAYTERPWPENPLGAPFTEDLLDQFVSRWYPRRALRPFGRALVTTFFAPSLFRIYGMERPHWALRALARGTMRAMIIYSDYIRADEKEPITERRRHLAAKRGVKGSNIDTTVHRAVQKQNPAGGCPHARVN
;
A
#
# COMPACT_ATOMS: atom_id res chain seq x y z
N MET A 1 -29.53 12.28 36.65
CA MET A 1 -28.56 12.95 35.77
C MET A 1 -27.18 12.61 36.29
N SER A 2 -26.60 11.54 35.77
CA SER A 2 -25.24 11.09 36.07
C SER A 2 -24.62 10.70 34.74
N THR A 3 -23.89 11.66 34.21
CA THR A 3 -22.96 11.53 33.09
C THR A 3 -21.74 10.75 33.54
N GLU A 4 -21.27 9.84 32.68
CA GLU A 4 -19.89 9.34 32.50
C GLU A 4 -19.88 7.83 32.27
N TYR A 5 -20.30 7.42 31.07
CA TYR A 5 -19.75 6.20 30.46
C TYR A 5 -18.50 6.63 29.69
N GLY A 6 -17.37 6.62 30.38
CA GLY A 6 -16.05 6.63 29.74
C GLY A 6 -15.92 5.38 28.90
N HIS A 7 -16.04 5.53 27.58
CA HIS A 7 -15.62 4.52 26.64
C HIS A 7 -14.10 4.39 26.79
N GLN A 8 -13.64 3.39 27.54
CA GLN A 8 -12.24 2.97 27.46
C GLN A 8 -11.99 2.58 25.99
N PRO A 9 -11.02 3.20 25.30
CA PRO A 9 -10.67 2.77 23.96
C PRO A 9 -10.24 1.29 24.05
N PRO A 10 -10.61 0.47 23.08
CA PRO A 10 -10.26 -0.94 23.06
C PRO A 10 -8.75 -1.07 23.16
N ASP A 11 -8.33 -1.87 24.15
CA ASP A 11 -7.01 -2.36 24.50
C ASP A 11 -5.82 -1.91 23.63
N ALA A 12 -4.79 -1.43 24.33
CA ALA A 12 -3.46 -1.07 23.85
C ALA A 12 -2.65 -2.25 23.26
N VAL A 13 -3.26 -3.05 22.38
CA VAL A 13 -2.62 -4.13 21.66
C VAL A 13 -2.06 -3.54 20.37
N CYS A 14 -0.79 -3.12 20.47
CA CYS A 14 0.07 -2.66 19.38
C CYS A 14 -0.32 -1.32 18.75
N ALA A 15 -0.08 -0.22 19.48
CA ALA A 15 0.30 1.00 18.77
C ALA A 15 1.58 0.69 17.97
N PRO A 16 1.66 1.03 16.66
CA PRO A 16 2.80 0.71 15.79
C PRO A 16 4.13 1.33 16.25
N VAL A 17 4.07 2.20 17.26
CA VAL A 17 5.19 2.95 17.78
C VAL A 17 5.20 2.77 19.29
N SER A 18 6.30 2.26 19.82
CA SER A 18 6.44 1.98 21.26
C SER A 18 6.15 3.22 22.13
N ALA A 19 5.75 3.00 23.39
CA ALA A 19 5.55 4.06 24.39
C ALA A 19 6.79 4.97 24.54
N SER A 20 7.98 4.46 24.21
CA SER A 20 9.24 5.24 24.17
C SER A 20 9.27 6.37 23.12
N SER A 21 8.26 6.47 22.25
CA SER A 21 8.14 7.52 21.25
C SER A 21 7.49 8.81 21.74
N GLU A 22 6.77 8.80 22.87
CA GLU A 22 6.04 9.97 23.37
C GLU A 22 6.96 11.16 23.64
N THR A 23 8.16 10.90 24.15
CA THR A 23 9.20 11.92 24.39
C THR A 23 9.67 12.62 23.11
N TYR A 24 9.63 11.95 21.95
CA TYR A 24 10.09 12.51 20.68
C TYR A 24 9.00 13.24 19.91
N ARG A 25 7.73 12.88 20.11
CA ARG A 25 6.57 13.47 19.42
C ARG A 25 6.44 14.98 19.64
N SER A 26 7.12 15.57 20.63
CA SER A 26 7.18 17.03 20.82
C SER A 26 7.89 17.77 19.67
N SER A 27 8.78 17.11 18.93
CA SER A 27 9.48 17.73 17.79
C SER A 27 8.60 17.82 16.53
N ARG A 28 8.79 18.88 15.74
CA ARG A 28 8.17 19.03 14.40
C ARG A 28 8.57 17.90 13.45
N LYS A 29 9.81 17.42 13.56
CA LYS A 29 10.41 16.38 12.70
C LYS A 29 10.86 15.18 13.51
N TRP A 30 9.92 14.62 14.27
CA TRP A 30 10.18 13.56 15.24
C TRP A 30 10.38 12.19 14.60
N ILE A 31 9.76 11.92 13.44
CA ILE A 31 9.84 10.61 12.78
C ILE A 31 11.28 10.29 12.41
N ARG A 32 11.96 11.24 11.75
CA ARG A 32 13.36 11.08 11.35
C ARG A 32 14.26 10.81 12.57
N ARG A 33 14.08 11.58 13.64
CA ARG A 33 14.86 11.40 14.89
C ARG A 33 14.62 10.03 15.51
N ARG A 34 13.38 9.54 15.46
CA ARG A 34 13.03 8.21 15.95
C ARG A 34 13.68 7.12 15.11
N ILE A 35 13.61 7.20 13.78
CA ILE A 35 14.28 6.25 12.87
C ILE A 35 15.80 6.23 13.11
N GLU A 36 16.42 7.38 13.38
CA GLU A 36 17.86 7.46 13.68
C GLU A 36 18.26 6.66 14.95
N GLN A 37 17.35 6.43 15.90
CA GLN A 37 17.60 5.68 17.13
C GLN A 37 17.31 4.17 17.04
N LEU A 38 16.53 3.76 16.04
CA LEU A 38 16.07 2.38 15.89
C LEU A 38 17.12 1.48 15.24
N ASP A 39 17.17 0.21 15.61
CA ASP A 39 17.99 -0.79 14.93
C ASP A 39 17.19 -1.35 13.75
N PRO A 40 17.63 -1.18 12.49
CA PRO A 40 16.89 -1.65 11.32
C PRO A 40 16.76 -3.17 11.21
N HIS A 41 17.52 -3.95 11.98
CA HIS A 41 17.37 -5.40 12.03
C HIS A 41 16.33 -5.83 13.08
N VAL A 42 16.21 -5.11 14.19
CA VAL A 42 15.28 -5.47 15.27
C VAL A 42 13.95 -4.73 15.11
N ASP A 43 14.01 -3.41 14.91
CA ASP A 43 12.88 -2.48 14.92
C ASP A 43 12.34 -2.18 13.50
N TYR A 44 12.56 -3.10 12.56
CA TYR A 44 12.23 -2.89 11.14
C TYR A 44 10.75 -2.55 10.91
N GLN A 45 9.85 -3.14 11.69
CA GLN A 45 8.41 -2.89 11.60
C GLN A 45 8.07 -1.44 11.98
N GLU A 46 8.67 -0.93 13.06
CA GLU A 46 8.47 0.46 13.51
C GLU A 46 9.06 1.44 12.48
N ILE A 47 10.26 1.17 11.95
CA ILE A 47 10.87 2.01 10.90
C ILE A 47 9.99 2.03 9.64
N TRP A 48 9.43 0.89 9.24
CA TRP A 48 8.54 0.81 8.09
C TRP A 48 7.24 1.60 8.31
N ALA A 49 6.58 1.39 9.45
CA ALA A 49 5.37 2.12 9.81
C ALA A 49 5.61 3.64 9.81
N LEU A 50 6.69 4.09 10.46
CA LEU A 50 7.09 5.49 10.50
C LEU A 50 7.41 6.07 9.11
N SER A 51 7.99 5.26 8.22
CA SER A 51 8.31 5.68 6.86
C SER A 51 7.07 5.80 5.99
N TYR A 52 6.06 4.94 6.20
CA TYR A 52 4.89 4.82 5.32
C TYR A 52 3.61 5.44 5.91
N ILE A 53 2.98 4.77 6.89
CA ILE A 53 1.60 5.08 7.31
C ILE A 53 1.42 6.42 8.05
N TYR A 54 2.52 7.04 8.47
CA TYR A 54 2.49 8.39 9.06
C TYR A 54 2.50 9.50 8.01
N ASN A 55 3.12 9.27 6.85
CA ASN A 55 3.39 10.33 5.88
C ASN A 55 2.43 10.36 4.69
N VAL A 56 1.62 9.31 4.51
CA VAL A 56 0.65 9.18 3.42
C VAL A 56 -0.71 9.80 3.75
N THR A 57 -1.38 10.24 2.68
CA THR A 57 -2.78 10.67 2.66
C THR A 57 -3.63 9.78 1.74
N ASP A 58 -4.95 9.93 1.77
CA ASP A 58 -5.85 9.22 0.83
C ASP A 58 -5.55 9.55 -0.64
N TYR A 59 -5.03 10.76 -0.91
CA TYR A 59 -4.57 11.16 -2.25
C TYR A 59 -3.36 10.34 -2.66
N ASP A 60 -2.35 10.26 -1.79
CA ASP A 60 -1.10 9.53 -2.08
C ASP A 60 -1.38 8.03 -2.29
N LEU A 61 -2.25 7.45 -1.45
CA LEU A 61 -2.66 6.06 -1.56
C LEU A 61 -3.42 5.78 -2.86
N HIS A 62 -4.33 6.66 -3.29
CA HIS A 62 -5.01 6.48 -4.57
C HIS A 62 -4.05 6.68 -5.75
N TRP A 63 -3.16 7.69 -5.69
CA TRP A 63 -2.15 7.90 -6.72
C TRP A 63 -1.24 6.67 -6.89
N ALA A 64 -0.73 6.13 -5.77
CA ALA A 64 0.11 4.93 -5.76
C ALA A 64 -0.66 3.70 -6.26
N TYR A 65 -1.92 3.54 -5.86
CA TYR A 65 -2.78 2.47 -6.35
C TYR A 65 -2.96 2.55 -7.86
N THR A 66 -3.30 3.72 -8.42
CA THR A 66 -3.46 3.91 -9.87
C THR A 66 -2.17 3.61 -10.60
N LEU A 67 -1.03 4.14 -10.12
CA LEU A 67 0.28 3.90 -10.72
C LEU A 67 0.66 2.41 -10.73
N SER A 68 0.61 1.76 -9.57
CA SER A 68 1.08 0.38 -9.40
C SER A 68 0.17 -0.60 -10.13
N ASN A 69 -1.16 -0.43 -10.05
CA ASN A 69 -2.08 -1.32 -10.77
C ASN A 69 -1.99 -1.15 -12.28
N SER A 70 -1.67 0.04 -12.80
CA SER A 70 -1.38 0.21 -14.24
C SER A 70 -0.19 -0.64 -14.69
N HIS A 71 0.80 -0.88 -13.82
CA HIS A 71 1.93 -1.79 -14.10
C HIS A 71 1.57 -3.27 -13.89
N LEU A 72 0.65 -3.59 -12.98
CA LEU A 72 0.13 -4.96 -12.86
C LEU A 72 -0.63 -5.41 -14.12
N GLY A 73 -1.23 -4.47 -14.86
CA GLY A 73 -1.84 -4.76 -16.16
C GLY A 73 -0.85 -5.15 -17.27
N LEU A 74 0.46 -5.22 -17.00
CA LEU A 74 1.47 -5.54 -18.03
C LEU A 74 1.26 -6.93 -18.62
N THR A 75 0.77 -7.86 -17.82
CA THR A 75 0.55 -9.24 -18.21
C THR A 75 -0.91 -9.46 -18.60
N LEU A 76 -1.15 -10.27 -19.64
CA LEU A 76 -2.50 -10.57 -20.09
C LEU A 76 -3.31 -11.30 -19.01
N TRP A 77 -2.69 -12.26 -18.32
CA TRP A 77 -3.35 -13.04 -17.26
C TRP A 77 -3.73 -12.16 -16.06
N GLY A 78 -2.85 -11.24 -15.64
CA GLY A 78 -3.11 -10.31 -14.56
C GLY A 78 -4.23 -9.33 -14.93
N ALA A 79 -4.14 -8.75 -16.14
CA ALA A 79 -5.17 -7.84 -16.65
C ALA A 79 -6.53 -8.52 -16.80
N ASP A 80 -6.60 -9.74 -17.33
CA ASP A 80 -7.85 -10.47 -17.52
C ASP A 80 -8.55 -10.78 -16.18
N ALA A 81 -7.82 -11.35 -15.21
CA ALA A 81 -8.35 -11.67 -13.89
C ALA A 81 -8.83 -10.42 -13.11
N ALA A 82 -8.16 -9.28 -13.32
CA ALA A 82 -8.49 -8.00 -12.68
C ALA A 82 -9.66 -7.26 -13.38
N TYR A 83 -9.58 -7.13 -14.71
CA TYR A 83 -10.49 -6.36 -15.54
C TYR A 83 -11.81 -7.08 -15.80
N ARG A 84 -11.74 -8.38 -16.12
CA ARG A 84 -12.89 -9.27 -16.35
C ARG A 84 -13.89 -8.70 -17.34
N ASP A 85 -13.43 -8.33 -18.54
CA ASP A 85 -14.23 -7.68 -19.58
C ASP A 85 -15.02 -6.45 -19.08
N GLY A 86 -14.39 -5.64 -18.22
CA GLY A 86 -15.00 -4.44 -17.62
C GLY A 86 -15.96 -4.73 -16.47
N THR A 87 -16.15 -6.00 -16.07
CA THR A 87 -17.01 -6.40 -14.93
C THR A 87 -16.22 -6.58 -13.63
N GLY A 88 -14.92 -6.39 -13.68
CA GLY A 88 -14.00 -6.45 -12.56
C GLY A 88 -14.40 -5.50 -11.43
N ALA A 89 -14.21 -5.92 -10.17
CA ALA A 89 -14.52 -5.04 -9.02
C ALA A 89 -13.68 -3.76 -9.02
N MET A 90 -12.50 -3.77 -9.67
CA MET A 90 -11.69 -2.58 -9.88
C MET A 90 -12.36 -1.55 -10.79
N ILE A 91 -13.34 -1.98 -11.61
CA ILE A 91 -14.07 -1.13 -12.55
C ILE A 91 -15.44 -0.78 -11.96
N VAL A 92 -16.26 -1.79 -11.65
CA VAL A 92 -17.66 -1.57 -11.23
C VAL A 92 -17.82 -1.18 -9.76
N GLN A 93 -16.80 -1.41 -8.93
CA GLN A 93 -16.74 -1.04 -7.51
C GLN A 93 -15.44 -0.29 -7.19
N ALA A 94 -14.97 0.48 -8.17
CA ALA A 94 -13.74 1.26 -8.19
C ALA A 94 -13.31 1.81 -6.81
N GLU A 95 -14.13 2.68 -6.22
CA GLU A 95 -13.82 3.33 -4.95
C GLU A 95 -13.62 2.31 -3.81
N SER A 96 -14.59 1.40 -3.63
CA SER A 96 -14.50 0.39 -2.57
C SER A 96 -13.33 -0.57 -2.78
N ARG A 97 -12.98 -0.91 -4.03
CA ARG A 97 -11.86 -1.82 -4.30
C ARG A 97 -10.51 -1.15 -4.04
N THR A 98 -10.35 0.11 -4.43
CA THR A 98 -9.19 0.93 -4.11
C THR A 98 -9.02 1.07 -2.61
N GLU A 99 -10.09 1.41 -1.89
CA GLU A 99 -10.07 1.51 -0.43
C GLU A 99 -9.72 0.19 0.25
N ASN A 100 -10.38 -0.92 -0.11
CA ASN A 100 -10.09 -2.23 0.48
C ASN A 100 -8.63 -2.65 0.27
N THR A 101 -8.07 -2.40 -0.92
CA THR A 101 -6.66 -2.74 -1.22
C THR A 101 -5.71 -1.92 -0.35
N ASN A 102 -5.94 -0.61 -0.27
CA ASN A 102 -5.15 0.27 0.58
C ASN A 102 -5.28 -0.10 2.06
N ASP A 103 -6.48 -0.45 2.53
CA ASP A 103 -6.71 -0.82 3.93
C ASP A 103 -5.95 -2.08 4.34
N HIS A 104 -5.86 -3.08 3.46
CA HIS A 104 -4.98 -4.24 3.69
C HIS A 104 -3.52 -3.81 3.84
N MET A 105 -2.99 -3.02 2.90
CA MET A 105 -1.61 -2.53 2.94
C MET A 105 -1.31 -1.72 4.20
N LEU A 106 -2.25 -0.88 4.62
CA LEU A 106 -2.14 -0.08 5.83
C LEU A 106 -2.14 -0.93 7.10
N LEU A 107 -3.01 -1.94 7.19
CA LEU A 107 -3.03 -2.88 8.32
C LEU A 107 -1.72 -3.67 8.42
N TRP A 108 -1.18 -4.14 7.30
CA TRP A 108 0.09 -4.85 7.30
C TRP A 108 1.20 -3.96 7.84
N ALA A 109 1.27 -2.71 7.37
CA ALA A 109 2.27 -1.75 7.80
C ALA A 109 2.09 -1.29 9.26
N GLU A 110 0.86 -1.25 9.76
CA GLU A 110 0.56 -0.94 11.16
C GLU A 110 0.97 -2.07 12.11
N HIS A 111 0.76 -3.32 11.72
CA HIS A 111 0.90 -4.45 12.65
C HIS A 111 2.12 -5.34 12.42
N GLY A 112 2.77 -5.26 11.25
CA GLY A 112 3.91 -6.11 10.92
C GLY A 112 3.54 -7.56 10.57
N PRO A 113 4.46 -8.31 9.93
CA PRO A 113 4.18 -9.67 9.43
C PRO A 113 3.88 -10.69 10.53
N ASP A 114 4.44 -10.51 11.74
CA ASP A 114 4.27 -11.49 12.82
C ASP A 114 2.89 -11.41 13.50
N SER A 115 2.17 -10.29 13.33
CA SER A 115 0.92 -10.02 14.00
C SER A 115 -0.23 -10.94 13.53
N PRO A 116 -1.08 -11.43 14.46
CA PRO A 116 -2.32 -12.12 14.10
C PRO A 116 -3.24 -11.30 13.19
N VAL A 117 -3.24 -9.97 13.33
CA VAL A 117 -4.04 -9.05 12.49
C VAL A 117 -3.57 -9.13 11.04
N THR A 118 -2.26 -9.00 10.80
CA THR A 118 -1.68 -9.10 9.47
C THR A 118 -1.90 -10.48 8.85
N LYS A 119 -1.67 -11.55 9.61
CA LYS A 119 -1.90 -12.93 9.15
C LYS A 119 -3.35 -13.16 8.75
N GLN A 120 -4.31 -12.66 9.53
CA GLN A 120 -5.74 -12.75 9.19
C GLN A 120 -6.10 -11.88 7.98
N ALA A 121 -5.49 -10.70 7.84
CA ALA A 121 -5.69 -9.83 6.68
C ALA A 121 -5.17 -10.49 5.40
N ILE A 122 -4.01 -11.16 5.44
CA ILE A 122 -3.42 -11.87 4.29
C ILE A 122 -4.19 -13.16 3.97
N ASP A 123 -4.68 -13.90 4.98
CA ASP A 123 -5.56 -15.06 4.76
C ASP A 123 -6.81 -14.70 3.94
N ILE A 124 -7.41 -13.53 4.18
CA ILE A 124 -8.53 -13.02 3.36
C ILE A 124 -8.09 -12.83 1.90
N VAL A 125 -6.89 -12.29 1.66
CA VAL A 125 -6.34 -12.09 0.31
C VAL A 125 -6.01 -13.43 -0.36
N ASN A 126 -5.37 -14.38 0.33
CA ASN A 126 -5.09 -15.70 -0.20
C ASN A 126 -6.39 -16.43 -0.60
N LYS A 127 -7.42 -16.38 0.26
CA LYS A 127 -8.76 -16.92 -0.07
C LYS A 127 -9.39 -16.24 -1.29
N TYR A 128 -9.17 -14.93 -1.44
CA TYR A 128 -9.61 -14.19 -2.62
C TYR A 128 -8.88 -14.67 -3.87
N HIS A 129 -7.56 -14.85 -3.84
CA HIS A 129 -6.78 -15.40 -4.96
C HIS A 129 -7.25 -16.83 -5.32
N VAL A 130 -7.38 -17.73 -4.35
CA VAL A 130 -7.89 -19.10 -4.58
C VAL A 130 -9.28 -19.09 -5.20
N LYS A 131 -10.17 -18.20 -4.75
CA LYS A 131 -11.51 -18.08 -5.33
C LYS A 131 -11.45 -17.72 -6.81
N TRP A 132 -10.58 -16.79 -7.20
CA TRP A 132 -10.49 -16.32 -8.58
C TRP A 132 -9.64 -17.23 -9.47
N ALA A 133 -8.65 -17.93 -8.93
CA ALA A 133 -7.89 -18.97 -9.63
C ALA A 133 -8.83 -20.06 -10.21
N LYS A 134 -9.90 -20.42 -9.49
CA LYS A 134 -10.93 -21.34 -10.01
C LYS A 134 -11.63 -20.87 -11.28
N ARG A 135 -11.70 -19.54 -11.50
CA ARG A 135 -12.37 -18.93 -12.66
C ARG A 135 -11.37 -18.48 -13.72
N TYR A 136 -10.13 -18.20 -13.34
CA TYR A 136 -9.02 -17.82 -14.21
C TYR A 136 -7.83 -18.75 -13.90
N PRO A 137 -7.87 -20.03 -14.34
CA PRO A 137 -6.83 -21.00 -14.03
C PRO A 137 -5.47 -20.53 -14.55
N GLY A 138 -4.44 -20.64 -13.72
CA GLY A 138 -3.07 -20.22 -14.05
C GLY A 138 -2.78 -18.74 -13.78
N ALA A 139 -3.79 -17.87 -13.70
CA ALA A 139 -3.57 -16.43 -13.52
C ALA A 139 -2.91 -16.06 -12.18
N PHE A 140 -2.93 -16.95 -11.20
CA PHE A 140 -2.32 -16.77 -9.87
C PHE A 140 -1.14 -17.73 -9.64
N SER A 141 -0.65 -18.37 -10.71
CA SER A 141 0.52 -19.27 -10.69
C SER A 141 1.83 -18.56 -11.03
N HIS A 142 1.77 -17.28 -11.42
CA HIS A 142 2.92 -16.47 -11.82
C HIS A 142 3.59 -15.83 -10.60
N SER A 143 4.44 -16.59 -9.91
CA SER A 143 5.13 -16.15 -8.68
C SER A 143 5.92 -14.86 -8.88
N ASP A 144 6.47 -14.63 -10.06
CA ASP A 144 7.26 -13.44 -10.39
C ASP A 144 6.46 -12.13 -10.35
N ASP A 145 5.14 -12.18 -10.61
CA ASP A 145 4.22 -11.05 -10.45
C ASP A 145 4.08 -10.65 -8.97
N TYR A 146 4.05 -11.62 -8.06
CA TYR A 146 4.00 -11.38 -6.61
C TYR A 146 5.31 -10.79 -6.11
N ILE A 147 6.44 -11.37 -6.50
CA ILE A 147 7.77 -10.86 -6.13
C ILE A 147 7.97 -9.45 -6.68
N TYR A 148 7.48 -9.17 -7.88
CA TYR A 148 7.45 -7.82 -8.44
C TYR A 148 6.63 -6.89 -7.55
N LEU A 149 5.40 -7.26 -7.20
CA LEU A 149 4.52 -6.42 -6.38
C LEU A 149 5.16 -6.09 -5.02
N PHE A 150 5.75 -7.07 -4.34
CA PHE A 150 6.40 -6.84 -3.05
C PHE A 150 7.69 -6.03 -3.19
N SER A 151 8.48 -6.26 -4.24
CA SER A 151 9.68 -5.47 -4.52
C SER A 151 9.33 -4.02 -4.88
N ASP A 152 8.27 -3.79 -5.65
CA ASP A 152 7.78 -2.46 -5.99
C ASP A 152 7.21 -1.75 -4.77
N ALA A 153 6.35 -2.41 -3.98
CA ALA A 153 5.84 -1.86 -2.72
C ALA A 153 6.97 -1.52 -1.73
N ALA A 154 8.04 -2.33 -1.74
CA ALA A 154 9.25 -2.06 -0.97
C ALA A 154 10.09 -0.93 -1.54
N THR A 155 10.06 -0.58 -2.82
CA THR A 155 11.08 0.33 -3.40
C THR A 155 10.53 1.54 -4.14
N ALA A 156 9.21 1.60 -4.40
CA ALA A 156 8.57 2.60 -5.25
C ALA A 156 8.84 4.04 -4.79
N GLU A 157 8.70 4.34 -3.49
CA GLU A 157 8.93 5.70 -3.00
C GLU A 157 10.42 6.11 -3.12
N HIS A 158 11.34 5.18 -2.84
CA HIS A 158 12.77 5.40 -3.05
C HIS A 158 13.04 5.74 -4.53
N THR A 159 12.54 4.91 -5.44
CA THR A 159 12.71 5.09 -6.89
C THR A 159 12.09 6.40 -7.38
N LEU A 160 10.88 6.74 -6.91
CA LEU A 160 10.21 8.00 -7.21
C LEU A 160 11.07 9.20 -6.78
N ARG A 161 11.52 9.23 -5.53
CA ARG A 161 12.36 10.31 -4.98
C ARG A 161 13.64 10.49 -5.80
N ARG A 162 14.35 9.38 -6.07
CA ARG A 162 15.57 9.39 -6.88
C ARG A 162 15.30 9.90 -8.29
N SER A 163 14.21 9.48 -8.91
CA SER A 163 13.80 9.95 -10.25
C SER A 163 13.56 11.46 -10.28
N LEU A 164 13.19 12.09 -9.16
CA LEU A 164 12.94 13.53 -9.02
C LEU A 164 14.18 14.33 -8.61
N GLY A 165 15.34 13.66 -8.47
CA GLY A 165 16.58 14.26 -8.00
C GLY A 165 16.57 14.58 -6.50
N LEU A 166 15.73 13.89 -5.73
CA LEU A 166 15.67 14.01 -4.27
C LEU A 166 16.45 12.85 -3.61
N PRO A 167 16.87 13.01 -2.34
CA PRO A 167 17.35 11.89 -1.55
C PRO A 167 16.27 10.79 -1.49
N GLY A 168 16.70 9.55 -1.74
CA GLY A 168 15.86 8.38 -1.49
C GLY A 168 15.88 8.01 0.00
N TRP A 169 15.47 6.79 0.30
CA TRP A 169 15.54 6.24 1.65
C TRP A 169 16.97 6.13 2.20
N SER A 170 17.07 6.30 3.52
CA SER A 170 18.28 5.99 4.29
C SER A 170 18.54 4.48 4.33
N GLU A 171 19.77 4.08 4.67
CA GLU A 171 20.14 2.65 4.78
C GLU A 171 19.27 1.91 5.81
N LYS A 172 18.92 2.54 6.94
CA LYS A 172 18.00 1.95 7.93
C LYS A 172 16.62 1.66 7.33
N GLN A 173 16.09 2.59 6.54
CA GLN A 173 14.79 2.42 5.89
C GLN A 173 14.84 1.35 4.79
N LYS A 174 15.92 1.28 4.01
CA LYS A 174 16.13 0.23 3.01
C LYS A 174 16.11 -1.17 3.64
N ILE A 175 16.91 -1.38 4.69
CA ILE A 175 16.96 -2.65 5.43
C ILE A 175 15.59 -2.97 6.03
N ALA A 176 14.94 -1.97 6.64
CA ALA A 176 13.65 -2.17 7.27
C ALA A 176 12.56 -2.58 6.28
N ALA A 177 12.49 -1.90 5.13
CA ALA A 177 11.56 -2.22 4.06
C ALA A 177 11.80 -3.61 3.48
N HIS A 178 13.06 -3.97 3.22
CA HIS A 178 13.41 -5.31 2.75
C HIS A 178 12.92 -6.39 3.72
N ARG A 179 13.26 -6.28 5.01
CA ARG A 179 12.83 -7.24 6.03
C ARG A 179 11.31 -7.30 6.16
N PHE A 180 10.66 -6.13 6.17
CA PHE A 180 9.21 -6.05 6.26
C PHE A 180 8.53 -6.78 5.10
N TRP A 181 8.90 -6.46 3.86
CA TRP A 181 8.26 -7.03 2.68
C TRP A 181 8.61 -8.50 2.45
N CYS A 182 9.81 -8.95 2.83
CA CYS A 182 10.12 -10.39 2.88
C CYS A 182 9.23 -11.14 3.87
N GLY A 183 8.99 -10.57 5.06
CA GLY A 183 8.09 -11.15 6.05
C GLY A 183 6.62 -11.15 5.62
N ILE A 184 6.18 -10.16 4.84
CA ILE A 184 4.83 -10.16 4.26
C ILE A 184 4.73 -11.21 3.14
N ALA A 185 5.72 -11.29 2.24
CA ALA A 185 5.71 -12.21 1.12
C ALA A 185 5.64 -13.69 1.56
N SER A 186 6.28 -14.05 2.68
CA SER A 186 6.25 -15.42 3.22
C SER A 186 4.88 -15.86 3.77
N LEU A 187 3.91 -14.94 3.85
CA LEU A 187 2.53 -15.24 4.25
C LEU A 187 1.60 -15.46 3.05
N PHE A 188 2.07 -15.18 1.83
CA PHE A 188 1.30 -15.38 0.61
C PHE A 188 1.48 -16.79 0.08
N THR A 189 0.42 -17.30 -0.54
CA THR A 189 0.43 -18.60 -1.23
C THR A 189 0.16 -18.39 -2.72
N VAL A 190 0.81 -19.20 -3.55
CA VAL A 190 0.52 -19.29 -4.99
C VAL A 190 -0.65 -20.23 -5.24
N GLU A 191 -1.11 -20.32 -6.49
CA GLU A 191 -2.27 -21.15 -6.87
C GLU A 191 -2.14 -22.64 -6.50
N SER A 192 -0.92 -23.19 -6.48
CA SER A 192 -0.66 -24.58 -6.03
C SER A 192 -0.93 -24.79 -4.54
N GLY A 193 -1.08 -23.72 -3.76
CA GLY A 193 -1.23 -23.73 -2.31
C GLY A 193 0.11 -23.68 -1.55
N GLU A 194 1.24 -23.74 -2.24
CA GLU A 194 2.57 -23.57 -1.66
C GLU A 194 2.81 -22.12 -1.24
N VAL A 195 3.67 -21.93 -0.23
CA VAL A 195 4.10 -20.60 0.19
C VAL A 195 4.90 -19.96 -0.93
N LEU A 196 4.60 -18.71 -1.25
CA LEU A 196 5.21 -17.97 -2.36
C LEU A 196 6.75 -18.03 -2.30
N THR A 197 7.32 -17.76 -1.12
CA THR A 197 8.77 -17.68 -0.95
C THR A 197 9.50 -19.02 -1.01
N ASP A 198 8.76 -20.13 -0.93
CA ASP A 198 9.31 -21.47 -1.14
C ASP A 198 9.40 -21.81 -2.64
N VAL A 199 8.56 -21.17 -3.46
CA VAL A 199 8.53 -21.33 -4.92
C VAL A 199 9.47 -20.33 -5.62
N GLU A 200 9.38 -19.06 -5.24
CA GLU A 200 10.21 -17.97 -5.78
C GLU A 200 10.74 -17.12 -4.61
N PRO A 201 12.05 -17.16 -4.31
CA PRO A 201 12.60 -16.43 -3.19
C PRO A 201 12.57 -14.92 -3.43
N MET A 202 12.37 -14.15 -2.36
CA MET A 202 12.52 -12.69 -2.41
C MET A 202 13.97 -12.30 -2.72
N PRO A 203 14.21 -11.19 -3.44
CA PRO A 203 15.56 -10.68 -3.67
C PRO A 203 16.33 -10.46 -2.36
N GLU A 204 17.64 -10.71 -2.40
CA GLU A 204 18.52 -10.82 -1.22
C GLU A 204 18.63 -9.55 -0.36
N ASN A 205 18.41 -8.38 -0.95
CA ASN A 205 18.47 -7.08 -0.28
C ASN A 205 17.61 -6.03 -1.01
N PHE A 206 17.54 -4.82 -0.43
CA PHE A 206 16.76 -3.71 -0.98
C PHE A 206 17.15 -3.31 -2.40
N ASP A 207 18.45 -3.20 -2.69
CA ASP A 207 18.91 -2.77 -4.01
C ASP A 207 18.60 -3.85 -5.07
N ALA A 208 18.66 -5.13 -4.68
CA ALA A 208 18.21 -6.25 -5.51
C ALA A 208 16.70 -6.21 -5.76
N MET A 209 15.86 -5.84 -4.77
CA MET A 209 14.43 -5.61 -4.99
C MET A 209 14.18 -4.46 -5.98
N ALA A 210 14.90 -3.34 -5.83
CA ALA A 210 14.76 -2.21 -6.75
C ALA A 210 15.18 -2.59 -8.19
N ALA A 211 16.26 -3.34 -8.33
CA ALA A 211 16.72 -3.86 -9.61
C ALA A 211 15.72 -4.84 -10.21
N TYR A 212 15.16 -5.75 -9.40
CA TYR A 212 14.12 -6.69 -9.82
C TYR A 212 12.86 -5.98 -10.31
N ALA A 213 12.35 -5.02 -9.55
CA ALA A 213 11.15 -4.26 -9.92
C ALA A 213 11.33 -3.49 -11.23
N ARG A 214 12.51 -2.87 -11.41
CA ARG A 214 12.87 -2.22 -12.66
C ARG A 214 12.95 -3.23 -13.82
N ALA A 215 13.68 -4.32 -13.63
CA ALA A 215 13.85 -5.34 -14.66
C ALA A 215 12.50 -5.91 -15.10
N TYR A 216 11.61 -6.21 -14.16
CA TYR A 216 10.25 -6.70 -14.41
C TYR A 216 9.46 -5.74 -15.32
N THR A 217 9.43 -4.44 -15.01
CA THR A 217 8.70 -3.47 -15.83
C THR A 217 9.36 -3.22 -17.19
N GLU A 218 10.68 -3.40 -17.31
CA GLU A 218 11.43 -3.23 -18.56
C GLU A 218 11.43 -4.48 -19.46
N ARG A 219 10.91 -5.63 -19.00
CA ARG A 219 10.83 -6.87 -19.79
C ARG A 219 10.11 -6.62 -21.14
N PRO A 220 10.47 -7.37 -22.19
CA PRO A 220 9.80 -7.30 -23.48
C PRO A 220 8.45 -8.04 -23.43
N TRP A 221 7.54 -7.57 -22.57
CA TRP A 221 6.20 -8.12 -22.48
C TRP A 221 5.48 -8.05 -23.85
N PRO A 222 4.68 -9.07 -24.19
CA PRO A 222 3.87 -9.04 -25.39
C PRO A 222 2.82 -7.93 -25.32
N GLU A 223 2.22 -7.60 -26.46
CA GLU A 223 1.08 -6.69 -26.49
C GLU A 223 -0.06 -7.23 -25.62
N ASN A 224 -0.71 -6.33 -24.88
CA ASN A 224 -1.84 -6.67 -24.02
C ASN A 224 -3.05 -5.79 -24.38
N PRO A 225 -4.03 -6.32 -25.12
CA PRO A 225 -5.21 -5.55 -25.53
C PRO A 225 -6.10 -5.13 -24.35
N LEU A 226 -6.01 -5.81 -23.20
CA LEU A 226 -6.77 -5.46 -21.99
C LEU A 226 -6.08 -4.39 -21.14
N GLY A 227 -4.76 -4.20 -21.30
CA GLY A 227 -3.98 -3.30 -20.47
C GLY A 227 -4.36 -1.82 -20.65
N ALA A 228 -4.64 -1.41 -21.89
CA ALA A 228 -5.07 -0.05 -22.21
C ALA A 228 -6.43 0.32 -21.58
N PRO A 229 -7.55 -0.39 -21.85
CA PRO A 229 -8.84 -0.05 -21.25
C PRO A 229 -8.81 -0.16 -19.71
N PHE A 230 -8.11 -1.14 -19.15
CA PHE A 230 -7.91 -1.27 -17.71
C PHE A 230 -7.20 -0.04 -17.11
N THR A 231 -6.11 0.41 -17.72
CA THR A 231 -5.35 1.58 -17.27
C THR A 231 -6.15 2.87 -17.41
N GLU A 232 -6.90 3.02 -18.49
CA GLU A 232 -7.76 4.19 -18.73
C GLU A 232 -8.86 4.31 -17.67
N ASP A 233 -9.51 3.20 -17.28
CA ASP A 233 -10.50 3.20 -16.21
C ASP A 233 -9.90 3.58 -14.86
N LEU A 234 -8.69 3.09 -14.54
CA LEU A 234 -7.97 3.47 -13.31
C LEU A 234 -7.62 4.96 -13.28
N LEU A 235 -7.17 5.51 -14.41
CA LEU A 235 -6.86 6.94 -14.54
C LEU A 235 -8.13 7.78 -14.40
N ASP A 236 -9.24 7.35 -15.00
CA ASP A 236 -10.51 8.06 -14.95
C ASP A 236 -11.12 8.09 -13.54
N GLN A 237 -10.96 7.01 -12.77
CA GLN A 237 -11.29 6.97 -11.35
C GLN A 237 -10.49 8.01 -10.55
N PHE A 238 -9.17 8.03 -10.73
CA PHE A 238 -8.28 8.96 -10.04
C PHE A 238 -8.60 10.41 -10.34
N VAL A 239 -8.71 10.77 -11.62
CA VAL A 239 -8.95 12.17 -12.02
C VAL A 239 -10.37 12.62 -11.71
N SER A 240 -11.36 11.73 -11.74
CA SER A 240 -12.73 12.10 -11.38
C SER A 240 -12.85 12.42 -9.90
N ARG A 241 -12.11 11.72 -9.02
CA ARG A 241 -12.09 11.99 -7.57
C ARG A 241 -11.32 13.26 -7.23
N TRP A 242 -10.09 13.39 -7.72
CA TRP A 242 -9.16 14.43 -7.25
C TRP A 242 -9.07 15.66 -8.15
N TYR A 243 -9.51 15.55 -9.40
CA TYR A 243 -9.51 16.63 -10.40
C TYR A 243 -10.90 16.77 -11.06
N PRO A 244 -11.97 17.02 -10.26
CA PRO A 244 -13.35 16.97 -10.76
C PRO A 244 -13.64 18.02 -11.83
N ARG A 245 -12.90 19.14 -11.83
CA ARG A 245 -12.97 20.17 -12.87
C ARG A 245 -12.34 19.62 -14.17
N ARG A 246 -13.14 19.49 -15.23
CA ARG A 246 -12.72 18.94 -16.53
C ARG A 246 -11.43 19.57 -17.07
N ALA A 247 -11.24 20.86 -16.89
CA ALA A 247 -10.03 21.58 -17.32
C ALA A 247 -8.73 21.12 -16.62
N LEU A 248 -8.82 20.51 -15.43
CA LEU A 248 -7.68 20.01 -14.66
C LEU A 248 -7.39 18.53 -14.91
N ARG A 249 -8.30 17.80 -15.57
CA ARG A 249 -8.15 16.36 -15.81
C ARG A 249 -6.89 16.00 -16.62
N PRO A 250 -6.51 16.72 -17.69
CA PRO A 250 -5.26 16.43 -18.40
C PRO A 250 -4.02 16.50 -17.49
N PHE A 251 -4.01 17.45 -16.55
CA PHE A 251 -2.95 17.56 -15.56
C PHE A 251 -3.01 16.43 -14.52
N GLY A 252 -4.20 16.09 -14.02
CA GLY A 252 -4.39 14.94 -13.13
C GLY A 252 -3.93 13.61 -13.76
N ARG A 253 -4.20 13.41 -15.06
CA ARG A 253 -3.69 12.27 -15.82
C ARG A 253 -2.17 12.30 -15.95
N ALA A 254 -1.61 13.46 -16.27
CA ALA A 254 -0.16 13.64 -16.39
C ALA A 254 0.56 13.37 -15.05
N LEU A 255 -0.06 13.67 -13.91
CA LEU A 255 0.51 13.39 -12.58
C LEU A 255 0.72 11.90 -12.31
N VAL A 256 -0.05 11.02 -12.95
CA VAL A 256 0.15 9.57 -12.86
C VAL A 256 1.04 9.08 -14.01
N THR A 257 0.62 9.34 -15.24
CA THR A 257 1.26 8.78 -16.45
C THR A 257 2.70 9.25 -16.66
N THR A 258 3.09 10.41 -16.13
CA THR A 258 4.51 10.85 -16.19
C THR A 258 5.48 9.90 -15.50
N PHE A 259 4.98 9.07 -14.57
CA PHE A 259 5.76 8.10 -13.80
C PHE A 259 5.57 6.66 -14.27
N PHE A 260 4.87 6.43 -15.39
CA PHE A 260 4.80 5.11 -16.01
C PHE A 260 6.16 4.68 -16.56
N ALA A 261 6.45 3.39 -16.46
CA ALA A 261 7.58 2.81 -17.15
C ALA A 261 7.41 2.99 -18.68
N PRO A 262 8.50 3.23 -19.43
CA PRO A 262 8.45 3.39 -20.88
C PRO A 262 7.75 2.25 -21.63
N SER A 263 7.81 1.03 -21.09
CA SER A 263 7.18 -0.18 -21.61
C SER A 263 5.65 -0.10 -21.63
N LEU A 264 5.01 0.51 -20.63
CA LEU A 264 3.54 0.63 -20.57
C LEU A 264 3.00 1.37 -21.80
N PHE A 265 3.61 2.50 -22.16
CA PHE A 265 3.20 3.26 -23.34
C PHE A 265 3.28 2.44 -24.62
N ARG A 266 4.32 1.60 -24.75
CA ARG A 266 4.49 0.71 -25.90
C ARG A 266 3.44 -0.40 -25.90
N ILE A 267 3.29 -1.12 -24.78
CA ILE A 267 2.44 -2.30 -24.65
C ILE A 267 0.96 -1.95 -24.78
N TYR A 268 0.55 -0.80 -24.23
CA TYR A 268 -0.84 -0.35 -24.25
C TYR A 268 -1.16 0.59 -25.43
N GLY A 269 -0.18 0.92 -26.27
CA GLY A 269 -0.36 1.90 -27.34
C GLY A 269 -0.78 3.28 -26.86
N MET A 270 -0.41 3.65 -25.62
CA MET A 270 -0.77 4.93 -25.02
C MET A 270 0.19 6.04 -25.44
N GLU A 271 -0.35 7.23 -25.67
CA GLU A 271 0.47 8.42 -25.89
C GLU A 271 1.13 8.90 -24.60
N ARG A 272 2.39 9.33 -24.72
CA ARG A 272 3.08 9.99 -23.62
C ARG A 272 2.51 11.38 -23.40
N PRO A 273 2.42 11.87 -22.14
CA PRO A 273 2.02 13.24 -21.91
C PRO A 273 2.99 14.23 -22.57
N HIS A 274 2.43 15.34 -23.04
CA HIS A 274 3.20 16.45 -23.59
C HIS A 274 4.31 16.87 -22.61
N TRP A 275 5.51 17.18 -23.12
CA TRP A 275 6.71 17.40 -22.30
C TRP A 275 6.52 18.49 -21.23
N ALA A 276 5.77 19.55 -21.54
CA ALA A 276 5.48 20.62 -20.59
C ALA A 276 4.61 20.14 -19.42
N LEU A 277 3.60 19.29 -19.69
CA LEU A 277 2.79 18.67 -18.64
C LEU A 277 3.60 17.68 -17.80
N ARG A 278 4.53 16.93 -18.41
CA ARG A 278 5.44 16.07 -17.65
C ARG A 278 6.37 16.88 -16.74
N ALA A 279 6.92 17.98 -17.24
CA ALA A 279 7.77 18.87 -16.45
C ALA A 279 6.98 19.46 -15.27
N LEU A 280 5.75 19.90 -15.51
CA LEU A 280 4.86 20.40 -14.47
C LEU A 280 4.52 19.30 -13.44
N ALA A 281 4.11 18.11 -13.88
CA ALA A 281 3.79 16.98 -13.02
C ALA A 281 4.97 16.57 -12.11
N ARG A 282 6.18 16.48 -12.68
CA ARG A 282 7.42 16.22 -11.93
C ARG A 282 7.74 17.33 -10.95
N GLY A 283 7.58 18.59 -11.36
CA GLY A 283 7.73 19.75 -10.49
C GLY A 283 6.77 19.73 -9.31
N THR A 284 5.50 19.42 -9.55
CA THR A 284 4.46 19.28 -8.52
C THR A 284 4.78 18.16 -7.55
N MET A 285 5.09 16.95 -8.03
CA MET A 285 5.43 15.83 -7.15
C MET A 285 6.68 16.11 -6.31
N ARG A 286 7.72 16.71 -6.92
CA ARG A 286 8.92 17.14 -6.21
C ARG A 286 8.58 18.17 -5.12
N ALA A 287 7.74 19.15 -5.43
CA ALA A 287 7.31 20.16 -4.46
C ALA A 287 6.49 19.55 -3.31
N MET A 288 5.61 18.58 -3.59
CA MET A 288 4.83 17.86 -2.57
C MET A 288 5.75 17.10 -1.61
N ILE A 289 6.75 16.37 -2.12
CA ILE A 289 7.72 15.65 -1.29
C ILE A 289 8.56 16.62 -0.45
N ILE A 290 9.09 17.70 -1.04
CA ILE A 290 9.85 18.71 -0.29
C ILE A 290 8.99 19.34 0.80
N TYR A 291 7.74 19.68 0.49
CA TYR A 291 6.81 20.22 1.46
C TYR A 291 6.60 19.23 2.60
N SER A 292 6.33 17.96 2.32
CA SER A 292 6.14 16.93 3.35
C SER A 292 7.39 16.76 4.22
N ASP A 293 8.56 16.60 3.61
CA ASP A 293 9.80 16.24 4.30
C ASP A 293 10.38 17.39 5.14
N TYR A 294 10.32 18.62 4.64
CA TYR A 294 11.04 19.75 5.25
C TYR A 294 10.12 20.80 5.86
N ILE A 295 8.88 20.93 5.36
CA ILE A 295 7.97 22.01 5.78
C ILE A 295 6.89 21.46 6.70
N ARG A 296 6.02 20.55 6.26
CA ARG A 296 4.93 20.02 7.07
C ARG A 296 5.45 19.39 8.36
N ALA A 297 4.75 19.56 9.48
CA ALA A 297 5.08 18.83 10.70
C ALA A 297 4.76 17.34 10.51
N ASP A 298 5.58 16.47 11.09
CA ASP A 298 5.31 15.03 11.07
C ASP A 298 4.03 14.73 11.88
N GLU A 299 3.16 13.91 11.30
CA GLU A 299 1.92 13.47 11.94
C GLU A 299 2.23 12.74 13.25
N LYS A 300 1.32 12.84 14.24
CA LYS A 300 1.48 12.19 15.55
C LYS A 300 0.82 10.82 15.62
N GLU A 301 -0.13 10.57 14.74
CA GLU A 301 -0.89 9.33 14.63
C GLU A 301 -0.80 8.82 13.20
N PRO A 302 -0.78 7.48 13.00
CA PRO A 302 -0.82 6.90 11.66
C PRO A 302 -2.17 7.15 10.99
N ILE A 303 -2.23 7.03 9.66
CA ILE A 303 -3.48 7.26 8.90
C ILE A 303 -4.62 6.31 9.32
N THR A 304 -4.30 5.09 9.72
CA THR A 304 -5.27 4.09 10.22
C THR A 304 -6.02 4.63 11.43
N GLU A 305 -5.29 5.11 12.43
CA GLU A 305 -5.87 5.67 13.65
C GLU A 305 -6.66 6.95 13.38
N ARG A 306 -6.14 7.84 12.52
CA ARG A 306 -6.88 9.04 12.10
C ARG A 306 -8.22 8.69 11.44
N ARG A 307 -8.26 7.64 10.61
CA ARG A 307 -9.49 7.15 9.97
C ARG A 307 -10.45 6.56 11.00
N ARG A 308 -9.98 5.77 11.98
CA ARG A 308 -10.80 5.26 13.09
C ARG A 308 -11.42 6.40 13.90
N HIS A 309 -10.61 7.40 14.27
CA HIS A 309 -11.08 8.60 14.97
C HIS A 309 -12.13 9.38 14.19
N LEU A 310 -11.94 9.56 12.87
CA LEU A 310 -12.92 10.24 12.02
C LEU A 310 -14.23 9.45 11.91
N ALA A 311 -14.15 8.12 11.76
CA ALA A 311 -15.33 7.25 11.74
C ALA A 311 -16.14 7.36 13.04
N ALA A 312 -15.45 7.31 14.19
CA ALA A 312 -16.07 7.44 15.51
C ALA A 312 -16.69 8.83 15.74
N LYS A 313 -16.01 9.92 15.37
CA LYS A 313 -16.46 11.29 15.64
C LYS A 313 -17.56 11.77 14.69
N ARG A 314 -17.51 11.38 13.42
CA ARG A 314 -18.38 11.94 12.37
C ARG A 314 -19.48 10.98 11.90
N GLY A 315 -19.57 9.78 12.48
CA GLY A 315 -20.47 8.73 12.01
C GLY A 315 -20.19 8.32 10.56
N VAL A 316 -18.97 8.60 10.06
CA VAL A 316 -18.54 8.18 8.72
C VAL A 316 -18.25 6.68 8.79
N LYS A 317 -18.55 5.97 7.71
CA LYS A 317 -18.27 4.54 7.61
C LYS A 317 -16.75 4.30 7.72
N GLY A 318 -16.33 3.55 8.74
CA GLY A 318 -14.95 3.11 8.89
C GLY A 318 -14.54 2.07 7.85
N SER A 319 -13.26 1.69 7.85
CA SER A 319 -12.75 0.63 6.98
C SER A 319 -13.47 -0.69 7.27
N ASN A 320 -14.04 -1.30 6.23
CA ASN A 320 -14.66 -2.62 6.34
C ASN A 320 -13.60 -3.70 6.63
N ILE A 321 -12.41 -3.56 6.04
CA ILE A 321 -11.31 -4.51 6.22
C ILE A 321 -10.80 -4.45 7.66
N ASP A 322 -10.46 -3.26 8.16
CA ASP A 322 -10.05 -3.03 9.55
C ASP A 322 -11.04 -3.66 10.54
N THR A 323 -12.32 -3.31 10.40
CA THR A 323 -13.39 -3.84 11.25
C THR A 323 -13.51 -5.37 11.17
N THR A 324 -13.44 -5.93 9.97
CA THR A 324 -13.63 -7.37 9.74
C THR A 324 -12.47 -8.17 10.31
N VAL A 325 -11.24 -7.72 10.08
CA VAL A 325 -10.02 -8.40 10.54
C VAL A 325 -9.95 -8.37 12.07
N HIS A 326 -10.10 -7.20 12.70
CA HIS A 326 -10.05 -7.11 14.16
C HIS A 326 -11.14 -7.94 14.84
N ARG A 327 -12.36 -7.97 14.28
CA ARG A 327 -13.44 -8.82 14.78
C ARG A 327 -13.11 -10.31 14.64
N ALA A 328 -12.48 -10.72 13.54
CA ALA A 328 -12.08 -12.12 13.33
C ALA A 328 -11.01 -12.54 14.35
N VAL A 329 -10.00 -11.70 14.59
CA VAL A 329 -8.94 -11.97 15.58
C VAL A 329 -9.50 -12.04 17.00
N GLN A 330 -10.40 -11.13 17.39
CA GLN A 330 -11.07 -11.16 18.70
C GLN A 330 -11.85 -12.46 18.93
N LYS A 331 -12.53 -12.97 17.88
CA LYS A 331 -13.25 -14.25 17.96
C LYS A 331 -12.33 -15.45 18.10
N GLN A 332 -11.14 -15.39 17.50
CA GLN A 332 -10.14 -16.46 17.59
C GLN A 332 -9.42 -16.47 18.95
N ASN A 333 -9.33 -15.32 19.61
CA ASN A 333 -8.67 -15.16 20.92
C ASN A 333 -9.63 -14.58 21.99
N PRO A 334 -10.70 -15.29 22.37
CA PRO A 334 -11.69 -14.78 23.33
C PRO A 334 -11.13 -14.62 24.76
N ALA A 335 -9.97 -15.22 25.06
CA ALA A 335 -9.34 -15.22 26.39
C ALA A 335 -8.58 -13.93 26.74
N GLY A 336 -8.51 -12.93 25.85
CA GLY A 336 -7.89 -11.63 26.13
C GLY A 336 -8.81 -10.60 26.81
N GLY A 337 -10.10 -10.90 26.98
CA GLY A 337 -11.10 -9.96 27.50
C GLY A 337 -11.58 -10.26 28.92
N CYS A 338 -11.16 -9.41 29.87
CA CYS A 338 -11.71 -9.18 31.22
C CYS A 338 -11.44 -10.25 32.33
N PRO A 339 -10.60 -9.97 33.34
CA PRO A 339 -10.37 -10.86 34.50
C PRO A 339 -11.52 -10.97 35.51
N HIS A 340 -12.69 -10.37 35.27
CA HIS A 340 -13.76 -10.26 36.27
C HIS A 340 -15.10 -10.89 35.85
N ALA A 341 -15.07 -12.07 35.23
CA ALA A 341 -16.28 -12.82 34.98
C ALA A 341 -16.18 -14.29 35.42
N ARG A 342 -15.84 -14.55 36.69
CA ARG A 342 -16.33 -15.71 37.48
C ARG A 342 -16.22 -15.44 38.99
N VAL A 343 -17.34 -15.13 39.65
CA VAL A 343 -17.80 -15.80 40.88
C VAL A 343 -19.32 -15.64 40.93
N ASN A 344 -20.03 -16.76 40.79
CA ASN A 344 -21.17 -17.12 41.62
C ASN A 344 -21.12 -18.64 41.78
#